data_AF-A0A855VL23-F1
#
_entry.id   AF-A0A855VL23-F1
#
_cell.length_a   1.000
_cell.length_b   1.000
_cell.length_c   1.000
_cell.angle_alpha   90.00
_cell.angle_beta   90.00
_cell.angle_gamma   90.00
#
_symmetry.space_group_name_H-M   'P 1'
#
loop_
_entity.id
_entity.type
_entity.pdbx_description
1 polymer ?
#
loop_
_entity_poly.entity_id
_entity_poly.type
_entity_poly.pdbx_seq_one_letter_code
_entity_poly.pdbx_strand_id
1 'polypeptide(L)'
;MDEVELFHELMDSGHKFVWYLREPGVSNPDGNSPDVQLIVDLNGKELARRIDIPETPENGWRIDSWHARDFGGLPKDALKVDLHLLLTRRLLGETGSMFSRPFFLSAEQCS
;
A
#
# COMPACT_ATOMS: atom_id res chain seq x y z
N MET A 1 -0.61 11.26 -5.01
CA MET A 1 0.81 11.28 -4.62
C MET A 1 1.55 10.10 -5.26
N ASP A 2 2.86 10.20 -5.42
CA ASP A 2 3.68 9.04 -5.82
C ASP A 2 4.08 8.15 -4.61
N GLU A 3 4.79 7.05 -4.84
CA GLU A 3 5.22 6.14 -3.77
C GLU A 3 6.19 6.80 -2.78
N VAL A 4 7.08 7.69 -3.25
CA VAL A 4 8.10 8.32 -2.40
C VAL A 4 7.44 9.35 -1.49
N GLU A 5 6.56 10.18 -2.03
CA GLU A 5 5.75 11.13 -1.28
C GLU A 5 4.90 10.41 -0.23
N LEU A 6 4.27 9.28 -0.58
CA LEU A 6 3.54 8.44 0.36
C LEU A 6 4.44 7.95 1.51
N PHE A 7 5.63 7.42 1.22
CA PHE A 7 6.51 6.87 2.25
C PHE A 7 6.97 7.94 3.23
N HIS A 8 7.27 9.15 2.73
CA HIS A 8 7.59 10.29 3.58
C HIS A 8 6.41 10.67 4.48
N GLU A 9 5.20 10.81 3.94
CA GLU A 9 4.02 11.16 4.75
C GLU A 9 3.71 10.11 5.83
N LEU A 10 3.84 8.82 5.51
CA LEU A 10 3.65 7.74 6.47
C LEU A 10 4.72 7.77 7.57
N MET A 11 5.98 8.03 7.22
CA MET A 11 7.05 8.16 8.21
C MET A 11 6.89 9.39 9.10
N ASP A 12 6.52 10.53 8.53
CA ASP A 12 6.25 11.76 9.27
C ASP A 12 5.05 11.60 10.22
N SER A 13 4.09 10.73 9.85
CA SER A 13 2.97 10.32 10.70
C SER A 13 3.36 9.29 11.78
N GLY A 14 4.64 8.89 11.86
CA GLY A 14 5.17 8.00 12.88
C GLY A 14 5.15 6.51 12.53
N HIS A 15 4.82 6.14 11.29
CA HIS A 15 4.86 4.75 10.86
C HIS A 15 6.28 4.33 10.48
N LYS A 16 6.80 3.29 11.14
CA LYS A 16 8.03 2.59 10.70
C LYS A 16 7.72 1.43 9.77
N PHE A 17 6.70 0.65 10.15
CA PHE A 17 6.21 -0.49 9.40
C PHE A 17 4.77 -0.25 8.97
N VAL A 18 4.45 -0.71 7.78
CA VAL A 18 3.08 -0.76 7.25
C VAL A 18 2.85 -2.11 6.59
N TRP A 19 1.59 -2.42 6.28
CA TRP A 19 1.22 -3.67 5.63
C TRP A 19 0.58 -3.38 4.29
N TYR A 20 1.12 -3.97 3.24
CA TYR A 20 0.63 -3.85 1.88
C TYR A 20 -0.32 -4.99 1.56
N LEU A 21 -1.49 -4.65 1.04
CA LEU A 21 -2.50 -5.61 0.61
C LEU A 21 -2.93 -5.28 -0.83
N ARG A 22 -3.07 -6.31 -1.67
CA ARG A 22 -3.64 -6.18 -3.02
C ARG A 22 -4.88 -7.05 -3.10
N GLU A 23 -6.00 -6.44 -3.43
CA GLU A 23 -7.30 -7.11 -3.59
C GLU A 23 -7.83 -6.89 -5.01
N PRO A 24 -8.59 -7.85 -5.56
CA PRO A 24 -9.36 -7.59 -6.77
C PRO A 24 -10.39 -6.49 -6.49
N GLY A 25 -10.53 -5.53 -7.40
CA GLY A 25 -11.54 -4.48 -7.27
C GLY A 25 -12.95 -5.00 -7.52
N VAL A 26 -13.93 -4.16 -7.18
CA VAL A 26 -15.33 -4.40 -7.54
C VAL A 26 -15.51 -4.13 -9.03
N SER A 27 -16.22 -5.02 -9.71
CA SER A 27 -16.56 -4.84 -11.13
C SER A 27 -17.29 -3.52 -11.34
N ASN A 28 -16.76 -2.67 -12.21
CA ASN A 28 -17.43 -1.48 -12.69
C ASN A 28 -18.50 -1.88 -13.74
N PRO A 29 -19.41 -0.96 -14.11
CA PRO A 29 -20.43 -1.22 -15.12
C PRO A 29 -19.88 -1.62 -16.50
N ASP A 30 -18.62 -1.28 -16.78
CA ASP A 30 -17.91 -1.62 -18.02
C ASP A 30 -17.29 -3.02 -17.99
N GLY A 31 -17.47 -3.78 -16.90
CA GLY A 31 -16.97 -5.13 -16.73
C GLY A 31 -15.51 -5.22 -16.27
N ASN A 32 -14.84 -4.10 -16.03
CA ASN A 32 -13.50 -4.03 -15.49
C ASN A 32 -13.52 -4.12 -13.97
N SER A 33 -12.62 -4.90 -13.39
CA SER A 33 -12.46 -5.03 -11.93
C SER A 33 -11.04 -4.62 -11.55
N PRO A 34 -10.71 -3.32 -11.57
CA PRO A 34 -9.34 -2.86 -11.38
C PRO A 34 -8.86 -3.19 -9.97
N ASP A 35 -7.70 -3.83 -9.84
CA ASP A 35 -7.14 -4.17 -8.54
C ASP A 35 -7.01 -2.93 -7.64
N VAL A 36 -7.24 -3.14 -6.36
CA VAL A 36 -7.06 -2.14 -5.31
C VAL A 36 -5.84 -2.52 -4.50
N GLN A 37 -4.92 -1.58 -4.38
CA GLN A 37 -3.76 -1.68 -3.50
C GLN A 37 -4.02 -0.84 -2.26
N LEU A 38 -3.71 -1.40 -1.10
CA LEU A 38 -3.98 -0.82 0.21
C LEU A 38 -2.69 -0.83 1.05
N ILE A 39 -2.51 0.23 1.83
CA ILE A 39 -1.57 0.29 2.94
C ILE A 39 -2.37 0.34 4.22
N VAL A 40 -2.08 -0.56 5.15
CA VAL A 40 -2.74 -0.65 6.44
C VAL A 40 -1.74 -0.58 7.58
N ASP A 41 -2.19 -0.12 8.75
CA ASP A 41 -1.42 -0.14 9.99
C ASP A 41 -1.44 -1.52 10.66
N LEU A 42 -0.75 -1.63 11.80
CA LEU A 42 -0.68 -2.86 12.61
C LEU A 42 -2.06 -3.34 13.10
N ASN A 43 -3.02 -2.43 13.25
CA ASN A 43 -4.37 -2.74 13.72
C ASN A 43 -5.30 -3.11 12.54
N GLY A 44 -4.82 -3.05 11.30
CA GLY A 44 -5.64 -3.24 10.12
C GLY A 44 -6.46 -2.01 9.75
N LYS A 45 -6.05 -0.80 10.16
CA LYS A 45 -6.66 0.44 9.66
C LYS A 45 -6.03 0.84 8.34
N GLU A 46 -6.85 1.14 7.33
CA GLU A 46 -6.40 1.70 6.07
C GLU A 46 -5.75 3.08 6.29
N LEU A 47 -4.52 3.22 5.77
CA LEU A 47 -3.74 4.45 5.77
C LEU A 47 -3.73 5.09 4.38
N ALA A 48 -3.63 4.29 3.33
CA ALA A 48 -3.62 4.76 1.95
C ALA A 48 -4.15 3.71 0.99
N ARG A 49 -4.62 4.16 -0.18
CA ARG A 49 -5.07 3.30 -1.27
C ARG A 49 -4.66 3.80 -2.64
N ARG A 50 -4.60 2.87 -3.58
CA ARG A 50 -4.43 3.11 -5.01
C ARG A 50 -5.34 2.16 -5.78
N ILE A 51 -5.99 2.66 -6.82
CA ILE A 51 -6.82 1.85 -7.72
C ILE A 51 -6.12 1.79 -9.06
N ASP A 52 -5.83 0.59 -9.55
CA ASP A 52 -5.16 0.40 -10.84
C ASP A 52 -6.17 0.49 -11.99
N ILE A 53 -6.67 1.70 -12.27
CA ILE A 53 -7.50 1.93 -13.47
C ILE A 53 -6.57 2.21 -14.65
N PRO A 54 -6.53 1.34 -15.68
CA PRO A 54 -5.61 1.47 -16.81
C PRO A 54 -5.77 2.78 -17.59
N GLU A 55 -6.97 3.33 -17.58
CA GLU A 55 -7.38 4.50 -18.36
C GLU A 55 -7.10 5.84 -17.65
N THR A 56 -6.71 5.82 -16.37
CA THR A 56 -6.44 7.04 -15.59
C THR A 56 -4.98 7.07 -15.12
N PRO A 57 -4.08 7.74 -15.88
CA PRO A 57 -2.66 7.83 -15.52
C PRO A 57 -2.39 8.65 -14.24
N GLU A 58 -3.40 9.35 -13.70
CA GLU A 58 -3.31 10.12 -12.44
C GLU A 58 -3.64 9.30 -11.18
N ASN A 59 -3.75 7.96 -11.27
CA ASN A 59 -4.00 7.09 -10.12
C ASN A 59 -2.74 6.87 -9.26
N GLY A 60 -2.29 7.96 -8.65
CA GLY A 60 -1.35 7.90 -7.54
C GLY A 60 -2.00 7.40 -6.26
N TRP A 61 -1.19 7.23 -5.22
CA TRP A 61 -1.68 6.92 -3.89
C TRP A 61 -2.52 8.07 -3.32
N ARG A 62 -3.49 7.70 -2.48
CA ARG A 62 -4.37 8.63 -1.76
C ARG A 62 -4.44 8.24 -0.30
N ILE A 63 -4.15 9.19 0.58
CA ILE A 63 -4.48 9.11 2.01
C ILE A 63 -5.89 9.70 2.14
N ASP A 64 -6.88 8.85 2.39
CA ASP A 64 -8.28 9.27 2.52
C ASP A 64 -8.78 8.92 3.91
N SER A 65 -8.93 9.93 4.76
CA SER A 65 -9.32 9.77 6.16
C SER A 65 -10.82 9.57 6.36
N TRP A 66 -11.67 9.87 5.36
CA TRP A 66 -13.13 9.89 5.54
C TRP A 66 -13.80 8.55 5.22
N HIS A 67 -13.15 7.70 4.44
CA HIS A 67 -13.62 6.36 4.07
C HIS A 67 -12.51 5.30 4.19
N ALA A 68 -11.66 5.44 5.20
CA ALA A 68 -10.64 4.45 5.52
C ALA A 68 -11.32 3.18 6.04
N ARG A 69 -11.05 2.02 5.41
CA ARG A 69 -11.50 0.73 5.92
C ARG A 69 -10.80 0.40 7.23
N ASP A 70 -11.49 -0.35 8.07
CA ASP A 70 -10.92 -0.98 9.26
C ASP A 70 -11.20 -2.48 9.18
N PHE A 71 -10.13 -3.27 9.14
CA PHE A 71 -10.18 -4.72 9.03
C PHE A 71 -10.35 -5.40 10.40
N GLY A 72 -10.27 -4.65 11.52
CA GLY A 72 -10.36 -5.19 12.88
C GLY A 72 -9.16 -6.07 13.28
N GLY A 73 -8.05 -5.95 12.55
CA GLY A 73 -6.84 -6.75 12.67
C GLY A 73 -6.08 -6.83 11.35
N LEU A 74 -4.84 -7.34 11.37
CA LEU A 74 -4.05 -7.48 10.15
C LEU A 74 -4.73 -8.43 9.14
N PRO A 75 -4.95 -7.98 7.89
CA PRO A 75 -5.48 -8.87 6.85
C PRO A 75 -4.50 -10.02 6.58
N LYS A 76 -5.05 -11.22 6.37
CA LYS A 76 -4.29 -12.47 6.24
C LYS A 76 -3.19 -12.43 5.17
N ASP A 77 -3.44 -11.74 4.07
CA ASP A 77 -2.54 -11.68 2.92
C ASP A 77 -1.72 -10.39 2.88
N ALA A 78 -1.76 -9.59 3.96
CA ALA A 78 -1.03 -8.33 4.02
C ALA A 78 0.47 -8.57 4.28
N LEU A 79 1.30 -7.96 3.44
CA LEU A 79 2.75 -8.11 3.47
C LEU A 79 3.39 -6.96 4.25
N LYS A 80 4.25 -7.30 5.21
CA LYS A 80 4.94 -6.29 6.02
C LYS A 80 5.97 -5.52 5.19
N VAL A 81 5.99 -4.22 5.37
CA VAL A 81 6.86 -3.26 4.67
C VAL A 81 7.61 -2.45 5.70
N ASP A 82 8.93 -2.34 5.54
CA ASP A 82 9.76 -1.37 6.27
C ASP A 82 9.98 -0.13 5.39
N LEU A 83 9.43 1.00 5.81
CA LEU A 83 9.49 2.25 5.04
C LEU A 83 10.92 2.79 4.91
N HIS A 84 11.77 2.59 5.92
CA HIS A 84 13.17 3.03 5.85
C HIS A 84 13.95 2.21 4.84
N LEU A 85 13.69 0.90 4.77
CA LEU A 85 14.32 0.03 3.79
C LEU A 85 13.93 0.42 2.36
N LEU A 86 12.65 0.71 2.12
CA LEU A 86 12.18 1.13 0.79
C LEU A 86 12.80 2.46 0.36
N LEU A 87 12.82 3.47 1.23
CA LEU A 87 13.46 4.75 0.92
C LEU A 87 14.97 4.60 0.70
N THR A 88 15.64 3.78 1.52
CA THR A 88 17.09 3.53 1.36
C THR A 88 17.40 2.91 0.00
N ARG A 89 16.63 1.90 -0.42
CA ARG A 89 16.77 1.28 -1.75
C ARG A 89 16.53 2.27 -2.88
N ARG A 90 15.53 3.15 -2.72
CA ARG A 90 15.29 4.22 -3.69
C ARG A 90 16.49 5.16 -3.83
N LEU A 91 17.09 5.56 -2.71
CA LEU A 91 18.27 6.41 -2.68
C LEU A 91 19.49 5.74 -3.32
N LEU A 92 19.57 4.40 -3.26
CA LEU A 92 20.60 3.60 -3.93
C LEU A 92 20.36 3.42 -5.43
N GLY A 93 19.29 3.98 -6.00
CA GLY A 93 19.00 3.96 -7.43
C GLY A 93 18.15 2.78 -7.89
N GLU A 94 17.53 2.01 -7.00
CA GLU A 94 16.57 0.98 -7.38
C GLU A 94 15.32 1.60 -8.00
N THR A 95 14.94 1.12 -9.19
CA THR A 95 13.82 1.62 -9.99
C THR A 95 12.76 0.52 -10.18
N GLY A 96 11.49 0.91 -10.20
CA GLY A 96 10.34 -0.01 -10.19
C GLY A 96 9.38 0.33 -9.05
N SER A 97 8.21 -0.34 -9.01
CA SER A 97 7.31 -0.23 -7.87
C SER A 97 7.93 -0.92 -6.65
N MET A 98 8.00 -0.18 -5.55
CA MET A 98 8.56 -0.66 -4.28
C MET A 98 7.67 -1.70 -3.60
N PHE A 99 6.45 -1.88 -4.12
CA PHE A 99 5.51 -2.92 -3.73
C PHE A 99 5.56 -4.17 -4.62
N SER A 100 6.60 -4.32 -5.44
CA SER A 100 6.87 -5.57 -6.15
C SER A 100 7.57 -6.60 -5.25
N ARG A 101 7.38 -7.89 -5.54
CA ARG A 101 7.58 -8.98 -4.58
C ARG A 101 9.00 -9.27 -4.05
N PRO A 102 10.15 -8.74 -4.50
CA PRO A 102 11.37 -8.96 -3.72
C PRO A 102 11.50 -8.04 -2.51
N PHE A 103 10.67 -6.99 -2.39
CA PHE A 103 10.93 -5.92 -1.42
C PHE A 103 10.23 -6.06 -0.08
N PHE A 104 9.23 -6.94 0.02
CA PHE A 104 8.49 -7.18 1.26
C PHE A 104 9.28 -7.99 2.28
N LEU A 105 9.12 -7.61 3.55
CA LEU A 105 9.42 -8.52 4.65
C LEU A 105 8.31 -9.57 4.65
N SER A 106 8.67 -10.85 4.78
CA SER A 106 7.72 -11.97 4.74
C SER A 106 6.47 -11.70 5.57
N ALA A 107 5.31 -12.23 5.16
CA ALA A 107 4.13 -12.25 6.01
C ALA A 107 4.51 -12.92 7.35
N GLU A 108 4.66 -12.12 8.41
CA GLU A 108 4.83 -12.66 9.75
C GLU A 108 3.54 -13.41 10.06
N GLN A 109 3.65 -14.73 10.27
CA GLN A 109 2.56 -15.51 10.84
C GLN A 109 2.35 -14.97 12.26
N CYS A 110 1.43 -14.02 12.42
CA CYS A 110 0.90 -13.67 13.72
C CYS A 110 0.13 -14.90 14.23
N SER A 111 0.81 -15.70 15.05
CA SER A 111 0.26 -16.77 15.88
C SER A 111 -0.61 -16.22 16.99
#